data_AF-A0A9E0LXC8-F1
#
_entry.id   AF-A0A9E0LXC8-F1
#
_cell.length_a   1.000
_cell.length_b   1.000
_cell.length_c   1.000
_cell.angle_alpha   90.00
_cell.angle_beta   90.00
_cell.angle_gamma   90.00
#
_symmetry.space_group_name_H-M   'P 1'
#
loop_
_entity.id
_entity.type
_entity.pdbx_description
1 polymer ?
#
loop_
_entity_poly.entity_id
_entity_poly.type
_entity_poly.pdbx_seq_one_letter_code
_entity_poly.pdbx_strand_id
1 'polypeptide(L)'
;MAKKAPKKLDLAPKRLGSDQLLKALNAQVGNEMHASMQYIAIAAHFDAENLPRLAAFFYRQADEERAHSMKFVRHVVDLGGHLAMPAIAAPKATFASAAEAVALSLKWEHTVTGQIYDLVDIAKGDRNYISMRFLDWFVSEQLEEINSMETLLAIVERAGEDNLLLVEDYIAQNAIGDGGGGPAEGGEGA
;
A
#
# COMPACT_ATOMS: atom_id res chain seq x y z
N MET A 1 -46.49 -39.18 -8.41
CA MET A 1 -45.02 -39.18 -8.55
C MET A 1 -44.44 -38.16 -7.59
N ALA A 2 -43.66 -38.59 -6.59
CA ALA A 2 -43.08 -37.68 -5.60
C ALA A 2 -41.82 -37.00 -6.18
N LYS A 3 -41.82 -35.67 -6.23
CA LYS A 3 -40.63 -34.88 -6.62
C LYS A 3 -39.58 -35.02 -5.52
N LYS A 4 -38.45 -35.67 -5.81
CA LYS A 4 -37.28 -35.70 -4.92
C LYS A 4 -36.79 -34.27 -4.73
N ALA A 5 -36.72 -33.80 -3.48
CA ALA A 5 -36.10 -32.53 -3.15
C ALA A 5 -34.62 -32.54 -3.61
N PRO A 6 -34.09 -31.44 -4.17
CA PRO A 6 -32.69 -31.39 -4.57
C PRO A 6 -31.81 -31.61 -3.34
N LYS A 7 -30.86 -32.56 -3.43
CA LYS A 7 -29.82 -32.74 -2.42
C LYS A 7 -29.08 -31.41 -2.31
N LYS A 8 -29.08 -30.77 -1.12
CA LYS A 8 -28.15 -29.67 -0.83
C LYS A 8 -26.75 -30.21 -1.07
N LEU A 9 -26.03 -29.57 -1.99
CA LEU A 9 -24.63 -29.89 -2.28
C LEU A 9 -23.84 -29.43 -1.05
N ASP A 10 -23.33 -30.38 -0.26
CA ASP A 10 -22.49 -30.10 0.90
C ASP A 10 -21.07 -29.78 0.43
N LEU A 11 -20.90 -28.58 -0.14
CA LEU A 11 -19.59 -28.04 -0.44
C LEU A 11 -19.07 -27.41 0.85
N ALA A 12 -18.06 -28.02 1.45
CA ALA A 12 -17.29 -27.39 2.52
C ALA A 12 -16.86 -25.98 2.08
N PRO A 13 -16.89 -24.98 2.98
CA PRO A 13 -16.54 -23.61 2.61
C PRO A 13 -15.14 -23.57 1.99
N LYS A 14 -15.01 -22.84 0.88
CA LYS A 14 -13.74 -22.60 0.18
C LYS A 14 -12.76 -22.02 1.20
N ARG A 15 -11.70 -22.76 1.57
CA ARG A 15 -10.61 -22.29 2.43
C ARG A 15 -9.28 -22.63 1.77
N LEU A 16 -8.70 -21.64 1.10
CA LEU A 16 -7.47 -21.79 0.32
C LEU A 16 -6.23 -21.24 1.04
N GLY A 17 -6.40 -20.34 2.01
CA GLY A 17 -5.32 -19.82 2.85
C GLY A 17 -5.12 -20.62 4.14
N SER A 18 -3.87 -20.81 4.56
CA SER A 18 -3.55 -21.31 5.91
C SER A 18 -3.94 -20.27 6.97
N ASP A 19 -4.10 -20.71 8.22
CA ASP A 19 -4.31 -19.81 9.35
C ASP A 19 -3.20 -18.76 9.50
N GLN A 20 -1.95 -19.18 9.26
CA GLN A 20 -0.79 -18.30 9.32
C GLN A 20 -0.82 -17.23 8.23
N LEU A 21 -1.06 -17.63 6.98
CA LEU A 21 -1.13 -16.71 5.85
C LEU A 21 -2.28 -15.72 6.00
N LEU A 22 -3.48 -16.21 6.35
CA LEU A 22 -4.65 -15.34 6.54
C LEU A 22 -4.44 -14.35 7.68
N LYS A 23 -3.77 -14.74 8.77
CA LYS A 23 -3.42 -13.84 9.87
C LYS A 23 -2.43 -12.76 9.41
N ALA A 24 -1.40 -13.14 8.65
CA ALA A 24 -0.40 -12.21 8.14
C ALA A 24 -1.03 -11.21 7.14
N LEU A 25 -1.88 -11.68 6.23
CA LEU A 25 -2.61 -10.81 5.29
C LEU A 25 -3.52 -9.81 6.02
N ASN A 26 -4.19 -10.24 7.09
CA ASN A 26 -4.99 -9.33 7.93
C ASN A 26 -4.15 -8.28 8.66
N ALA A 27 -2.95 -8.64 9.11
CA ALA A 27 -2.02 -7.66 9.66
C ALA A 27 -1.61 -6.64 8.59
N GLN A 28 -1.33 -7.10 7.37
CA GLN A 28 -0.97 -6.22 6.26
C GLN A 28 -2.07 -5.24 5.87
N VAL A 29 -3.35 -5.65 5.89
CA VAL A 29 -4.48 -4.71 5.74
C VAL A 29 -4.35 -3.53 6.70
N GLY A 30 -4.01 -3.80 7.96
CA GLY A 30 -3.81 -2.76 8.98
C GLY A 30 -2.57 -1.91 8.76
N ASN A 31 -1.48 -2.51 8.26
CA ASN A 31 -0.25 -1.80 7.94
C ASN A 31 -0.47 -0.78 6.80
N GLU A 32 -1.09 -1.18 5.69
CA GLU A 32 -1.35 -0.25 4.56
C GLU A 32 -2.35 0.84 4.96
N MET A 33 -3.36 0.50 5.77
CA MET A 33 -4.30 1.50 6.27
C MET A 33 -3.61 2.51 7.21
N HIS A 34 -2.63 2.05 8.00
CA HIS A 34 -1.81 2.93 8.82
C HIS A 34 -0.91 3.83 7.96
N ALA A 35 -0.29 3.29 6.90
CA ALA A 35 0.49 4.05 5.95
C ALA A 35 -0.35 5.16 5.29
N SER A 36 -1.57 4.81 4.83
CA SER A 36 -2.54 5.78 4.31
C SER A 36 -2.85 6.91 5.31
N MET A 37 -3.21 6.56 6.55
CA MET A 37 -3.48 7.55 7.61
C MET A 37 -2.28 8.45 7.91
N GLN A 38 -1.09 7.89 7.83
CA GLN A 38 0.15 8.60 8.07
C GLN A 38 0.54 9.53 6.93
N TYR A 39 0.30 9.13 5.68
CA TYR A 39 0.45 10.01 4.53
C TYR A 39 -0.56 11.15 4.52
N ILE A 40 -1.79 10.94 5.01
CA ILE A 40 -2.74 12.04 5.27
C ILE A 40 -2.14 13.04 6.29
N ALA A 41 -1.55 12.55 7.37
CA ALA A 41 -0.96 13.42 8.40
C ALA A 41 0.26 14.21 7.88
N ILE A 42 1.08 13.60 7.03
CA ILE A 42 2.20 14.27 6.35
C ILE A 42 1.69 15.30 5.34
N ALA A 43 0.70 14.96 4.53
CA ALA A 43 0.09 15.87 3.55
C ALA A 43 -0.49 17.11 4.25
N ALA A 44 -1.24 16.91 5.33
CA ALA A 44 -1.82 17.98 6.12
C ALA A 44 -0.75 18.88 6.78
N HIS A 45 0.39 18.31 7.17
CA HIS A 45 1.53 19.11 7.64
C HIS A 45 2.08 20.02 6.54
N PHE A 46 2.29 19.49 5.33
CA PHE A 46 2.76 20.30 4.20
C PHE A 46 1.75 21.36 3.75
N ASP A 47 0.45 21.07 3.81
CA ASP A 47 -0.60 22.08 3.59
C ASP A 47 -0.50 23.24 4.59
N ALA A 48 -0.29 22.93 5.88
CA ALA A 48 -0.15 23.94 6.92
C ALA A 48 1.08 24.84 6.72
N GLU A 49 2.14 24.30 6.11
CA GLU A 49 3.36 25.03 5.75
C GLU A 49 3.27 25.74 4.38
N ASN A 50 2.11 25.71 3.71
CA ASN A 50 1.88 26.27 2.37
C ASN A 50 2.75 25.66 1.27
N LEU A 51 2.94 24.33 1.31
CA LEU A 51 3.67 23.53 0.31
C LEU A 51 2.69 22.62 -0.45
N PRO A 52 1.86 23.19 -1.34
CA PRO A 52 0.72 22.50 -1.94
C PRO A 52 1.10 21.32 -2.85
N ARG A 53 2.29 21.31 -3.48
CA ARG A 53 2.73 20.20 -4.35
C ARG A 53 3.18 19.01 -3.52
N LEU A 54 3.95 19.23 -2.46
CA LEU A 54 4.29 18.21 -1.48
C LEU A 54 3.04 17.66 -0.81
N ALA A 55 2.12 18.52 -0.38
CA ALA A 55 0.85 18.09 0.19
C ALA A 55 0.05 17.22 -0.80
N ALA A 56 -0.11 17.69 -2.05
CA ALA A 56 -0.81 16.93 -3.08
C ALA A 56 -0.13 15.59 -3.42
N PHE A 57 1.20 15.51 -3.37
CA PHE A 57 1.94 14.25 -3.53
C PHE A 57 1.54 13.26 -2.43
N PHE A 58 1.63 13.65 -1.16
CA PHE A 58 1.30 12.76 -0.04
C PHE A 58 -0.19 12.42 0.07
N TYR A 59 -1.11 13.28 -0.38
CA TYR A 59 -2.51 12.89 -0.49
C TYR A 59 -2.73 11.78 -1.53
N ARG A 60 -1.99 11.79 -2.66
CA ARG A 60 -2.06 10.71 -3.64
C ARG A 60 -1.52 9.41 -3.07
N GLN A 61 -0.34 9.45 -2.43
CA GLN A 61 0.21 8.28 -1.74
C GLN A 61 -0.77 7.72 -0.69
N ALA A 62 -1.47 8.60 0.04
CA ALA A 62 -2.48 8.14 0.99
C ALA A 62 -3.64 7.37 0.33
N ASP A 63 -4.10 7.82 -0.83
CA ASP A 63 -5.16 7.15 -1.59
C ASP A 63 -4.67 5.82 -2.19
N GLU A 64 -3.42 5.76 -2.65
CA GLU A 64 -2.75 4.55 -3.15
C GLU A 64 -2.62 3.49 -2.05
N GLU A 65 -2.10 3.87 -0.88
CA GLU A 65 -2.00 2.96 0.28
C GLU A 65 -3.36 2.45 0.76
N ARG A 66 -4.38 3.31 0.69
CA ARG A 66 -5.75 2.87 0.94
C ARG A 66 -6.19 1.83 -0.09
N ALA A 67 -5.87 2.02 -1.37
CA ALA A 67 -6.16 1.05 -2.41
C ALA A 67 -5.39 -0.28 -2.21
N HIS A 68 -4.14 -0.22 -1.76
CA HIS A 68 -3.32 -1.37 -1.37
C HIS A 68 -4.00 -2.19 -0.27
N SER A 69 -4.42 -1.52 0.81
CA SER A 69 -5.20 -2.14 1.90
C SER A 69 -6.44 -2.86 1.37
N MET A 70 -7.20 -2.21 0.47
CA MET A 70 -8.43 -2.79 -0.09
C MET A 70 -8.16 -4.01 -0.98
N LYS A 71 -7.02 -4.07 -1.70
CA LYS A 71 -6.60 -5.27 -2.43
C LYS A 71 -6.37 -6.45 -1.47
N PHE A 72 -5.69 -6.21 -0.34
CA PHE A 72 -5.50 -7.24 0.69
C PHE A 72 -6.83 -7.70 1.32
N VAL A 73 -7.74 -6.77 1.64
CA VAL A 73 -9.08 -7.11 2.13
C VAL A 73 -9.79 -8.07 1.19
N ARG A 74 -9.76 -7.75 -0.12
CA ARG A 74 -10.39 -8.60 -1.13
C ARG A 74 -9.73 -9.98 -1.20
N HIS A 75 -8.40 -10.01 -1.19
CA HIS A 75 -7.64 -11.26 -1.27
C HIS A 75 -7.89 -12.18 -0.06
N VAL A 76 -7.97 -11.64 1.16
CA VAL A 76 -8.34 -12.39 2.37
C VAL A 76 -9.69 -13.10 2.19
N VAL A 77 -10.71 -12.37 1.70
CA VAL A 77 -12.05 -12.92 1.48
C VAL A 77 -12.04 -13.97 0.36
N ASP A 78 -11.31 -13.73 -0.73
CA ASP A 78 -11.25 -14.66 -1.87
C ASP A 78 -10.53 -15.97 -1.54
N LEU A 79 -9.60 -15.96 -0.57
CA LEU A 79 -8.97 -17.14 0.01
C LEU A 79 -9.87 -17.88 1.01
N GLY A 80 -11.05 -17.35 1.33
CA GLY A 80 -11.96 -17.92 2.32
C GLY A 80 -11.65 -17.55 3.76
N GLY A 81 -10.86 -16.49 3.96
CA GLY A 81 -10.59 -15.93 5.28
C GLY A 81 -11.67 -14.94 5.72
N HIS A 82 -11.65 -14.64 7.02
CA HIS A 82 -12.42 -13.54 7.59
C HIS A 82 -11.52 -12.32 7.76
N LEU A 83 -12.05 -11.14 7.45
CA LEU A 83 -11.40 -9.88 7.75
C LEU A 83 -11.39 -9.68 9.28
N ALA A 84 -10.20 -9.52 9.83
CA ALA A 84 -9.93 -9.27 11.24
C ALA A 84 -8.83 -8.22 11.34
N MET A 85 -9.17 -6.98 10.97
CA MET A 85 -8.24 -5.85 10.97
C MET A 85 -7.83 -5.49 12.41
N PRO A 86 -6.52 -5.29 12.68
CA PRO A 86 -6.07 -4.88 14.00
C PRO A 86 -6.46 -3.43 14.32
N ALA A 87 -6.28 -3.02 15.58
CA ALA A 87 -6.32 -1.61 15.94
C ALA A 87 -5.17 -0.86 15.25
N ILE A 88 -5.47 0.29 14.68
CA ILE A 88 -4.50 1.13 13.97
C ILE A 88 -4.04 2.25 14.90
N ALA A 89 -2.72 2.42 15.03
CA ALA A 89 -2.15 3.48 15.84
C ALA A 89 -2.44 4.85 15.22
N ALA A 90 -2.48 5.90 16.06
CA ALA A 90 -2.60 7.26 15.56
C ALA A 90 -1.32 7.67 14.81
N PRO A 91 -1.43 8.35 13.65
CA PRO A 91 -0.28 8.79 12.90
C PRO A 91 0.45 9.94 13.61
N LYS A 92 1.75 10.09 13.34
CA LYS A 92 2.53 11.26 13.74
C LYS A 92 2.08 12.46 12.90
N ALA A 93 1.72 13.57 13.56
CA ALA A 93 1.11 14.74 12.92
C ALA A 93 2.03 15.94 12.73
N THR A 94 3.21 15.96 13.37
CA THR A 94 4.12 17.12 13.33
C THR A 94 5.55 16.68 13.06
N PHE A 95 6.27 17.47 12.28
CA PHE A 95 7.65 17.21 11.86
C PHE A 95 8.47 18.48 12.05
N ALA A 96 9.76 18.31 12.34
CA ALA A 96 10.71 19.38 12.54
C ALA A 96 11.24 19.97 11.22
N SER A 97 11.12 19.23 10.13
CA SER A 97 11.51 19.66 8.78
C SER A 97 10.80 18.83 7.71
N ALA A 98 10.77 19.34 6.48
CA ALA A 98 10.31 18.57 5.33
C ALA A 98 11.11 17.28 5.14
N ALA A 99 12.43 17.34 5.35
CA ALA A 99 13.30 16.17 5.26
C ALA A 99 12.93 15.09 6.28
N GLU A 100 12.55 15.47 7.52
CA GLU A 100 12.11 14.50 8.52
C GLU A 100 10.82 13.79 8.10
N ALA A 101 9.85 14.51 7.55
CA ALA A 101 8.59 13.94 7.09
C ALA A 101 8.80 12.94 5.94
N VAL A 102 9.63 13.30 4.95
CA VAL A 102 9.93 12.40 3.81
C VAL A 102 10.80 11.22 4.24
N ALA A 103 11.82 11.42 5.09
CA ALA A 103 12.66 10.33 5.57
C ALA A 103 11.86 9.30 6.40
N LEU A 104 10.86 9.78 7.16
CA LEU A 104 9.96 8.90 7.87
C LEU A 104 9.10 8.06 6.91
N SER A 105 8.65 8.64 5.80
CA SER A 105 7.91 7.96 4.72
C SER A 105 8.76 6.86 4.08
N LEU A 106 9.99 7.18 3.67
CA LEU A 106 10.93 6.20 3.12
C LEU A 106 11.21 5.04 4.10
N LYS A 107 11.35 5.33 5.39
CA LYS A 107 11.50 4.29 6.40
C LYS A 107 10.27 3.37 6.48
N TRP A 108 9.07 3.91 6.32
CA TRP A 108 7.86 3.10 6.23
C TRP A 108 7.88 2.20 5.01
N GLU A 109 8.25 2.72 3.83
CA GLU A 109 8.32 1.89 2.63
C GLU A 109 9.30 0.72 2.75
N HIS A 110 10.46 0.93 3.37
CA HIS A 110 11.37 -0.18 3.68
C HIS A 110 10.75 -1.19 4.66
N THR A 111 9.96 -0.73 5.62
CA THR A 111 9.27 -1.60 6.58
C THR A 111 8.19 -2.43 5.89
N VAL A 112 7.36 -1.81 5.06
CA VAL A 112 6.30 -2.47 4.27
C VAL A 112 6.91 -3.49 3.31
N THR A 113 8.01 -3.14 2.64
CA THR A 113 8.76 -4.07 1.77
C THR A 113 9.18 -5.33 2.51
N GLY A 114 9.71 -5.21 3.73
CA GLY A 114 10.04 -6.37 4.56
C GLY A 114 8.81 -7.23 4.89
N GLN A 115 7.68 -6.59 5.20
CA GLN A 115 6.42 -7.28 5.49
C GLN A 115 5.87 -8.03 4.26
N ILE A 116 6.01 -7.44 3.05
CA ILE A 116 5.66 -8.11 1.79
C ILE A 116 6.56 -9.32 1.55
N TYR A 117 7.87 -9.23 1.81
CA TYR A 117 8.77 -10.38 1.69
C TYR A 117 8.41 -11.49 2.67
N ASP A 118 8.08 -11.17 3.92
CA ASP A 118 7.62 -12.14 4.90
C ASP A 118 6.33 -12.85 4.43
N LEU A 119 5.40 -12.11 3.82
CA LEU A 119 4.19 -12.69 3.22
C LEU A 119 4.49 -13.62 2.05
N VAL A 120 5.45 -13.26 1.19
CA VAL A 120 5.90 -14.10 0.07
C VAL A 120 6.50 -15.40 0.59
N ASP A 121 7.32 -15.33 1.64
CA ASP A 121 7.92 -16.51 2.26
C ASP A 121 6.87 -17.45 2.88
N ILE A 122 5.86 -16.90 3.56
CA ILE A 122 4.73 -17.68 4.08
C ILE A 122 3.97 -18.35 2.92
N ALA A 123 3.60 -17.59 1.88
CA ALA A 123 2.88 -18.11 0.74
C ALA A 123 3.66 -19.22 0.00
N LYS A 124 4.98 -19.06 -0.12
CA LYS A 124 5.89 -20.05 -0.69
C LYS A 124 5.97 -21.31 0.16
N GLY A 125 6.09 -21.17 1.47
CA GLY A 125 6.08 -22.29 2.43
C GLY A 125 4.78 -23.10 2.36
N ASP A 126 3.65 -22.40 2.25
CA ASP A 126 2.32 -23.00 2.09
C ASP A 126 2.07 -23.58 0.70
N ARG A 127 2.97 -23.35 -0.27
CA ARG A 127 2.76 -23.62 -1.70
C ARG A 127 1.48 -22.98 -2.23
N ASN A 128 1.12 -21.81 -1.68
CA ASN A 128 -0.05 -21.05 -2.07
C ASN A 128 0.26 -20.18 -3.29
N TYR A 129 0.27 -20.80 -4.47
CA TYR A 129 0.59 -20.13 -5.73
C TYR A 129 -0.34 -18.97 -6.08
N ILE A 130 -1.59 -19.01 -5.58
CA ILE A 130 -2.56 -17.92 -5.76
C ILE A 130 -2.05 -16.66 -5.04
N SER A 131 -1.61 -16.82 -3.79
CA SER A 131 -1.10 -15.70 -3.00
C SER A 131 0.28 -15.25 -3.46
N MET A 132 1.14 -16.17 -3.93
CA MET A 132 2.42 -15.79 -4.53
C MET A 132 2.20 -14.85 -5.73
N ARG A 133 1.33 -15.24 -6.68
CA ARG A 133 1.01 -14.39 -7.85
C ARG A 133 0.40 -13.05 -7.47
N PHE A 134 -0.43 -13.03 -6.42
CA PHE A 134 -0.99 -11.78 -5.89
C PHE A 134 0.10 -10.87 -5.31
N LEU A 135 1.03 -11.42 -4.53
CA LEU A 135 2.11 -10.67 -3.89
C LEU A 135 3.21 -10.21 -4.86
N ASP A 136 3.39 -10.88 -6.01
CA ASP A 136 4.35 -10.46 -7.03
C ASP A 136 4.11 -9.02 -7.52
N TRP A 137 2.84 -8.58 -7.56
CA TRP A 137 2.50 -7.20 -7.86
C TRP A 137 3.05 -6.25 -6.80
N PHE A 138 2.83 -6.54 -5.51
CA PHE A 138 3.34 -5.73 -4.40
C PHE A 138 4.86 -5.71 -4.32
N VAL A 139 5.54 -6.82 -4.64
CA VAL A 139 7.01 -6.83 -4.70
C VAL A 139 7.53 -5.83 -5.74
N SER A 140 6.85 -5.73 -6.87
CA SER A 140 7.20 -4.77 -7.92
C SER A 140 6.84 -3.34 -7.51
N GLU A 141 5.66 -3.16 -6.91
CA GLU A 141 5.18 -1.87 -6.42
C GLU A 141 6.12 -1.25 -5.38
N GLN A 142 6.55 -2.04 -4.38
CA GLN A 142 7.44 -1.55 -3.33
C GLN A 142 8.78 -1.03 -3.85
N LEU A 143 9.27 -1.55 -5.00
CA LEU A 143 10.47 -1.02 -5.62
C LEU A 143 10.25 0.40 -6.15
N GLU A 144 9.10 0.64 -6.79
CA GLU A 144 8.73 1.96 -7.29
C GLU A 144 8.47 2.95 -6.14
N GLU A 145 7.78 2.51 -5.09
CA GLU A 145 7.53 3.30 -3.87
C GLU A 145 8.83 3.76 -3.20
N ILE A 146 9.78 2.83 -2.99
CA ILE A 146 11.09 3.17 -2.44
C ILE A 146 11.82 4.16 -3.34
N ASN A 147 11.88 3.92 -4.65
CA ASN A 147 12.58 4.81 -5.58
C ASN A 147 11.97 6.22 -5.60
N SER A 148 10.64 6.32 -5.54
CA SER A 148 9.89 7.58 -5.47
C SER A 148 10.26 8.37 -4.20
N MET A 149 10.20 7.70 -3.03
CA MET A 149 10.50 8.30 -1.74
C MET A 149 11.99 8.66 -1.58
N GLU A 150 12.91 7.82 -2.08
CA GLU A 150 14.35 8.13 -2.12
C GLU A 150 14.63 9.36 -2.98
N THR A 151 14.00 9.44 -4.16
CA THR A 151 14.15 10.58 -5.06
C THR A 151 13.64 11.85 -4.40
N LEU A 152 12.44 11.82 -3.82
CA LEU A 152 11.85 12.97 -3.14
C LEU A 152 12.74 13.43 -1.97
N LEU A 153 13.22 12.51 -1.15
CA LEU A 153 14.10 12.83 -0.02
C LEU A 153 15.38 13.51 -0.50
N ALA A 154 16.04 12.96 -1.52
CA ALA A 154 17.28 13.52 -2.07
C ALA A 154 17.08 14.93 -2.63
N ILE A 155 15.91 15.22 -3.23
CA ILE A 155 15.58 16.56 -3.72
C ILE A 155 15.34 17.52 -2.56
N VAL A 156 14.57 17.11 -1.54
CA VAL A 156 14.32 17.91 -0.34
C VAL A 156 15.63 18.24 0.40
N GLU A 157 16.49 17.25 0.61
CA GLU A 157 17.79 17.45 1.26
C GLU A 157 18.72 18.36 0.45
N ARG A 158 18.71 18.24 -0.89
CA ARG A 158 19.55 19.08 -1.76
C ARG A 158 19.08 20.54 -1.78
N ALA A 159 17.77 20.78 -1.76
CA ALA A 159 17.21 22.13 -1.68
C ALA A 159 17.47 22.76 -0.31
N GLY A 160 17.34 21.96 0.75
CA GLY A 160 17.37 22.43 2.13
C GLY A 160 16.08 23.14 2.54
N GLU A 161 15.85 23.24 3.85
CA GLU A 161 14.61 23.76 4.43
C GLU A 161 14.29 25.21 4.00
N ASP A 162 15.31 26.04 3.79
CA ASP A 162 15.13 27.44 3.40
C ASP A 162 14.70 27.61 1.92
N ASN A 163 14.75 26.55 1.10
CA ASN A 163 14.46 26.62 -0.33
C ASN A 163 13.39 25.62 -0.80
N LEU A 164 12.42 25.28 0.05
CA LEU A 164 11.36 24.30 -0.28
C LEU A 164 10.50 24.71 -1.48
N LEU A 165 10.44 25.99 -1.85
CA LEU A 165 9.79 26.42 -3.09
C LEU A 165 10.48 25.84 -4.35
N LEU A 166 11.78 25.55 -4.30
CA LEU A 166 12.47 24.84 -5.39
C LEU A 166 12.02 23.37 -5.49
N VAL A 167 11.66 22.76 -4.36
CA VAL A 167 11.09 21.40 -4.34
C VAL A 167 9.69 21.42 -4.96
N GLU A 168 8.87 22.41 -4.61
CA GLU A 168 7.55 22.63 -5.20
C GLU A 168 7.64 22.82 -6.72
N ASP A 169 8.57 23.66 -7.19
CA ASP A 169 8.82 23.88 -8.62
C ASP A 169 9.32 22.60 -9.32
N TYR A 170 10.17 21.81 -8.65
CA TYR A 170 10.64 20.54 -9.18
C TYR A 170 9.51 19.54 -9.36
N ILE A 171 8.65 19.36 -8.34
CA ILE A 171 7.47 18.47 -8.41
C ILE A 171 6.48 18.96 -9.47
N ALA A 172 6.32 20.28 -9.65
CA ALA A 172 5.43 20.80 -10.68
C ALA A 172 5.91 20.50 -12.11
N GLN A 173 7.22 20.34 -12.31
CA GLN A 173 7.83 20.09 -13.62
C GLN A 173 8.12 18.61 -13.89
N ASN A 174 8.19 17.80 -12.85
CA ASN A 174 8.58 16.39 -12.92
C ASN A 174 7.54 15.52 -12.22
N ALA A 175 7.13 14.46 -12.89
CA ALA A 175 6.36 13.39 -12.27
C ALA A 175 7.29 12.59 -11.32
N ILE A 176 7.12 12.77 -10.01
CA ILE A 176 7.69 11.89 -8.98
C ILE A 176 6.54 11.01 -8.49
N GLY A 177 6.70 9.69 -8.50
CA GLY A 177 5.68 8.78 -7.99
C GLY A 177 4.37 8.76 -8.77
N ASP A 178 4.20 9.59 -9.80
CA ASP A 178 3.15 9.39 -10.80
C ASP A 178 3.57 8.16 -11.61
N GLY A 179 3.35 6.98 -11.04
CA GLY A 179 3.44 5.71 -11.72
C GLY A 179 2.67 5.88 -13.01
N GLY A 180 3.40 6.01 -14.12
CA GLY A 180 2.82 6.24 -15.43
C GLY A 180 1.73 5.21 -15.57
N GLY A 181 0.48 5.68 -15.64
CA GLY A 181 -0.70 4.83 -15.57
C GLY A 181 -0.41 3.55 -16.32
N GLY A 182 -0.40 2.43 -15.59
CA GLY A 182 -0.09 1.13 -16.15
C GLY A 182 -0.86 0.93 -17.45
N PRO A 183 -0.32 0.15 -18.40
CA PRO A 183 -0.90 0.02 -19.73
C PRO A 183 -2.40 -0.20 -19.59
N ALA A 184 -3.16 0.68 -20.25
CA ALA A 184 -4.60 0.59 -20.36
C ALA A 184 -5.01 -0.88 -20.50
N GLU A 185 -5.97 -1.28 -19.68
CA GLU A 185 -6.60 -2.59 -19.70
C GLU A 185 -6.56 -3.19 -21.10
N GLY A 186 -5.65 -4.16 -21.27
CA GLY A 186 -5.49 -4.88 -22.50
C GLY A 186 -6.66 -5.81 -22.70
N GLY A 187 -7.69 -5.30 -23.39
CA GLY A 187 -8.44 -6.05 -24.40
C GLY A 187 -9.50 -7.03 -23.89
N GLU A 188 -10.74 -6.72 -24.25
CA GLU A 188 -11.74 -7.73 -24.58
C GLU A 188 -11.14 -8.82 -25.49
N GLY A 189 -11.48 -10.08 -25.22
CA GLY A 189 -11.11 -11.19 -26.11
C GLY A 189 -11.57 -12.57 -25.64
N ALA A 190 -12.82 -12.91 -26.00
CA ALA A 190 -13.46 -14.24 -26.07
C ALA A 190 -13.98 -14.91 -24.79
#